data_AF-A0A5S3VTK0-F1
#
_entry.id   AF-A0A5S3VTK0-F1
#
_cell.length_a   1.000
_cell.length_b   1.000
_cell.length_c   1.000
_cell.angle_alpha   90.00
_cell.angle_beta   90.00
_cell.angle_gamma   90.00
#
_symmetry.space_group_name_H-M   'P 1'
#
loop_
_entity.id
_entity.type
_entity.pdbx_description
1 polymer ?
#
loop_
_entity_poly.entity_id
_entity_poly.type
_entity_poly.pdbx_seq_one_letter_code
_entity_poly.pdbx_strand_id
1 'polypeptide(L)'
;MKSSVSQEESLMDLFVHHHQLYNWALRDRIETYRDSNYSLNFHEQCKINTLWRNNRKAHGIFNANAQSEQVTLKRVALAFDGFFRRLKKGDKKAGFPRFKPFQRFKGWGYKAHGDGWKLNLKEKKHGAVYLADVGIVKIRGKARNTGGKPKTAEIIRKNGEWFISVSMEYDTIERNCGTKAVGLDWGV
;
A
#
# COMPACT_ATOMS: atom_id res chain seq x y z
N MET A 1 -7.67 -13.73 -3.88
CA MET A 1 -8.40 -13.90 -2.62
C MET A 1 -9.76 -14.47 -2.97
N LYS A 2 -10.36 -15.32 -2.14
CA LYS A 2 -11.71 -15.84 -2.39
C LYS A 2 -12.68 -15.13 -1.47
N SER A 3 -13.16 -13.97 -1.92
CA SER A 3 -14.15 -13.12 -1.26
C SER A 3 -15.58 -13.65 -1.49
N SER A 4 -16.46 -13.43 -0.52
CA SER A 4 -17.91 -13.46 -0.76
C SER A 4 -18.37 -12.16 -1.46
N VAL A 5 -19.64 -12.10 -1.90
CA VAL A 5 -20.20 -10.90 -2.55
C VAL A 5 -20.10 -9.67 -1.65
N SER A 6 -20.49 -9.78 -0.37
CA SER A 6 -20.36 -8.67 0.59
C SER A 6 -18.90 -8.27 0.84
N GLN A 7 -17.97 -9.23 0.88
CA GLN A 7 -16.54 -8.91 1.02
C GLN A 7 -15.97 -8.21 -0.21
N GLU A 8 -16.46 -8.55 -1.40
CA GLU A 8 -16.08 -7.90 -2.65
C GLU A 8 -16.50 -6.42 -2.65
N GLU A 9 -17.70 -6.13 -2.18
CA GLU A 9 -18.22 -4.76 -2.01
C GLU A 9 -17.36 -3.96 -1.03
N SER A 10 -17.08 -4.50 0.16
CA SER A 10 -16.22 -3.81 1.14
C SER A 10 -14.79 -3.60 0.64
N LEU A 11 -14.23 -4.55 -0.12
CA LEU A 11 -12.92 -4.38 -0.77
C LEU A 11 -12.96 -3.27 -1.82
N MET A 12 -14.07 -3.13 -2.54
CA MET A 12 -14.29 -2.08 -3.52
C MET A 12 -14.44 -0.70 -2.86
N ASP A 13 -15.17 -0.59 -1.76
CA ASP A 13 -15.30 0.64 -0.98
C ASP A 13 -13.95 1.12 -0.48
N LEU A 14 -13.15 0.21 0.10
CA LEU A 14 -11.77 0.51 0.50
C LEU A 14 -10.92 0.96 -0.69
N PHE A 15 -11.05 0.32 -1.84
CA PHE A 15 -10.29 0.68 -3.03
C PHE A 15 -10.63 2.08 -3.54
N VAL A 16 -11.92 2.41 -3.61
CA VAL A 16 -12.42 3.74 -3.99
C VAL A 16 -11.91 4.78 -2.99
N HIS A 17 -12.06 4.50 -1.69
CA HIS A 17 -11.60 5.38 -0.62
C HIS A 17 -10.10 5.68 -0.69
N HIS A 18 -9.27 4.64 -0.84
CA HIS A 18 -7.82 4.82 -0.94
C HIS A 18 -7.39 5.49 -2.25
N HIS A 19 -8.13 5.29 -3.34
CA HIS A 19 -7.92 5.98 -4.61
C HIS A 19 -8.23 7.48 -4.48
N GLN A 20 -9.36 7.82 -3.89
CA GLN A 20 -9.77 9.20 -3.62
C GLN A 20 -8.78 9.89 -2.68
N LEU A 21 -8.42 9.24 -1.57
CA LEU A 21 -7.43 9.76 -0.62
C LEU A 21 -6.08 10.04 -1.29
N TYR A 22 -5.60 9.16 -2.16
CA TYR A 22 -4.36 9.39 -2.92
C TYR A 22 -4.47 10.66 -3.76
N ASN A 23 -5.57 10.81 -4.49
CA ASN A 23 -5.78 11.96 -5.38
C ASN A 23 -6.01 13.26 -4.62
N TRP A 24 -6.75 13.24 -3.50
CA TRP A 24 -6.91 14.41 -2.64
C TRP A 24 -5.58 14.85 -2.05
N ALA A 25 -4.80 13.92 -1.47
CA ALA A 25 -3.49 14.27 -0.95
C ALA A 25 -2.51 14.76 -2.03
N LEU A 26 -2.64 14.28 -3.27
CA LEU A 26 -1.90 14.82 -4.40
C LEU A 26 -2.33 16.25 -4.73
N ARG A 27 -3.66 16.49 -4.82
CA ARG A 27 -4.26 17.79 -5.07
C ARG A 27 -3.78 18.82 -4.04
N ASP A 28 -3.91 18.50 -2.76
CA ASP A 28 -3.54 19.40 -1.66
C ASP A 28 -2.08 19.87 -1.78
N ARG A 29 -1.15 18.96 -2.11
CA ARG A 29 0.26 19.33 -2.35
C ARG A 29 0.43 20.28 -3.53
N ILE A 30 -0.27 20.02 -4.63
CA ILE A 30 -0.18 20.83 -5.84
C ILE A 30 -0.75 22.23 -5.60
N GLU A 31 -1.95 22.31 -5.02
CA GLU A 31 -2.63 23.58 -4.75
C GLU A 31 -1.88 24.39 -3.69
N THR A 32 -1.45 23.76 -2.58
CA THR A 32 -0.67 24.47 -1.54
C THR A 32 0.62 25.06 -2.11
N TYR A 33 1.35 24.30 -2.93
CA TYR A 33 2.57 24.82 -3.56
C TYR A 33 2.26 25.95 -4.54
N ARG A 34 1.22 25.81 -5.36
CA ARG A 34 0.83 26.84 -6.33
C ARG A 34 0.41 28.15 -5.67
N ASP A 35 -0.34 28.08 -4.58
CA ASP A 35 -0.98 29.24 -3.97
C ASP A 35 -0.09 29.92 -2.91
N SER A 36 0.81 29.17 -2.26
CA SER A 36 1.64 29.68 -1.15
C SER A 36 3.14 29.46 -1.33
N ASN A 37 3.57 28.85 -2.44
CA ASN A 37 4.96 28.41 -2.66
C ASN A 37 5.49 27.48 -1.55
N TYR A 38 4.58 26.80 -0.84
CA TYR A 38 4.90 25.92 0.28
C TYR A 38 4.69 24.44 -0.08
N SER A 39 5.66 23.60 0.27
CA SER A 39 5.60 22.16 0.01
C SER A 39 5.20 21.39 1.26
N LEU A 40 3.97 20.86 1.29
CA LEU A 40 3.50 19.99 2.37
C LEU A 40 4.38 18.74 2.50
N ASN A 41 4.80 18.44 3.73
CA ASN A 41 5.50 17.20 4.05
C ASN A 41 4.52 16.08 4.46
N PHE A 42 5.04 14.86 4.59
CA PHE A 42 4.24 13.69 4.95
C PHE A 42 3.51 13.83 6.30
N HIS A 43 4.18 14.35 7.32
CA HIS A 43 3.61 14.47 8.66
C HIS A 43 2.46 15.48 8.71
N GLU A 44 2.60 16.60 7.98
CA GLU A 44 1.54 17.60 7.84
C GLU A 44 0.32 16.99 7.15
N GLN A 45 0.51 16.22 6.08
CA GLN A 45 -0.60 15.51 5.44
C GLN A 45 -1.28 14.50 6.36
N CYS A 46 -0.53 13.81 7.22
CA CYS A 46 -1.15 12.95 8.23
C CYS A 46 -1.99 13.74 9.23
N LYS A 47 -1.55 14.93 9.65
CA LYS A 47 -2.34 15.82 10.53
C LYS A 47 -3.61 16.30 9.84
N ILE A 48 -3.51 16.77 8.59
CA ILE A 48 -4.64 17.18 7.76
C ILE A 48 -5.63 16.02 7.62
N ASN A 49 -5.14 14.81 7.30
CA ASN A 49 -5.99 13.63 7.20
C ASN A 49 -6.67 13.28 8.53
N THR A 50 -6.01 13.44 9.68
CA THR A 50 -6.66 13.25 10.99
C THR A 50 -7.84 14.20 11.19
N LEU A 51 -7.71 15.46 10.80
CA LEU A 51 -8.83 16.43 10.84
C LEU A 51 -9.97 15.98 9.92
N TRP A 52 -9.67 15.58 8.68
CA TRP A 52 -10.67 15.06 7.74
C TRP A 52 -11.33 13.77 8.23
N ARG A 53 -10.58 12.87 8.88
CA ARG A 53 -11.14 11.67 9.50
C ARG A 53 -12.17 12.02 10.58
N ASN A 54 -11.87 12.99 11.43
CA ASN A 54 -12.78 13.47 12.47
C ASN A 54 -14.04 14.11 11.86
N ASN A 55 -13.88 14.93 10.83
CA ASN A 55 -15.01 15.52 10.11
C ASN A 55 -15.88 14.43 9.44
N ARG A 56 -15.27 13.50 8.69
CA ARG A 56 -15.99 12.35 8.10
C ARG A 56 -16.76 11.57 9.16
N LYS A 57 -16.12 11.29 10.30
CA LYS A 57 -16.77 10.59 11.43
C LYS A 57 -17.96 11.37 11.97
N ALA A 58 -17.86 12.69 12.13
CA ALA A 58 -18.96 13.54 12.61
C ALA A 58 -20.18 13.53 11.65
N HIS A 59 -19.94 13.31 10.36
CA HIS A 59 -20.98 13.23 9.33
C HIS A 59 -21.39 11.79 8.98
N GLY A 60 -20.94 10.77 9.73
CA GLY A 60 -21.26 9.37 9.43
C GLY A 60 -20.62 8.84 8.14
N ILE A 61 -19.61 9.52 7.60
CA ILE A 61 -18.90 9.14 6.39
C ILE A 61 -17.82 8.10 6.73
N PHE A 62 -17.65 7.13 5.82
CA PHE A 62 -16.70 6.04 5.95
C PHE A 62 -15.25 6.53 6.18
N ASN A 63 -14.53 5.79 7.04
CA ASN A 63 -13.11 5.91 7.26
C ASN A 63 -12.49 4.51 7.23
N ALA A 64 -11.48 4.31 6.39
CA ALA A 64 -10.66 3.10 6.47
C ALA A 64 -9.81 3.09 7.76
N ASN A 65 -9.13 1.97 8.03
CA ASN A 65 -8.09 1.90 9.06
C ASN A 65 -7.05 3.06 8.93
N ALA A 66 -6.74 3.72 10.05
CA ALA A 66 -5.89 4.91 10.06
C ALA A 66 -4.45 4.64 9.59
N GLN A 67 -3.86 3.49 9.95
CA GLN A 67 -2.51 3.14 9.48
C GLN A 67 -2.50 2.90 7.97
N SER A 68 -3.55 2.26 7.44
CA SER A 68 -3.70 2.03 6.00
C SER A 68 -3.76 3.36 5.23
N GLU A 69 -4.53 4.33 5.73
CA GLU A 69 -4.57 5.67 5.13
C GLU A 69 -3.20 6.37 5.15
N GLN A 70 -2.46 6.25 6.27
CA GLN A 70 -1.09 6.78 6.35
C GLN A 70 -0.16 6.13 5.31
N VAL A 71 -0.32 4.85 5.00
CA VAL A 71 0.44 4.18 3.93
C VAL A 71 0.10 4.80 2.57
N THR A 72 -1.18 5.09 2.29
CA THR A 72 -1.57 5.81 1.07
C THR A 72 -0.90 7.19 0.98
N LEU A 73 -0.93 7.97 2.07
CA LEU A 73 -0.27 9.28 2.13
C LEU A 73 1.25 9.16 1.93
N LYS A 74 1.88 8.12 2.49
CA LYS A 74 3.32 7.87 2.32
C LYS A 74 3.66 7.58 0.86
N ARG A 75 2.80 6.88 0.12
CA ARG A 75 2.98 6.65 -1.33
C ARG A 75 2.95 7.94 -2.13
N VAL A 76 2.11 8.91 -1.76
CA VAL A 76 2.12 10.25 -2.37
C VAL A 76 3.44 10.96 -2.08
N ALA A 77 3.87 10.97 -0.82
CA ALA A 77 5.15 11.58 -0.43
C ALA A 77 6.34 10.98 -1.22
N LEU A 78 6.43 9.66 -1.31
CA LEU A 78 7.48 8.97 -2.08
C LEU A 78 7.47 9.31 -3.57
N ALA A 79 6.30 9.59 -4.15
CA ALA A 79 6.19 10.00 -5.55
C ALA A 79 6.83 11.38 -5.76
N PHE A 80 6.58 12.34 -4.87
CA PHE A 80 7.21 13.66 -4.88
C PHE A 80 8.71 13.59 -4.58
N ASP A 81 9.12 12.86 -3.54
CA ASP A 81 10.53 12.65 -3.19
C ASP A 81 11.31 12.07 -4.38
N GLY A 82 10.71 11.08 -5.06
CA GLY A 82 11.29 10.48 -6.26
C GLY A 82 11.40 11.46 -7.43
N PHE A 83 10.41 12.34 -7.61
CA PHE A 83 10.44 13.38 -8.64
C PHE A 83 11.57 14.39 -8.38
N PHE A 84 11.63 15.00 -7.21
CA PHE A 84 12.66 15.99 -6.87
C PHE A 84 14.06 15.39 -6.84
N ARG A 85 14.20 14.13 -6.39
CA ARG A 85 15.47 13.42 -6.46
C ARG A 85 15.97 13.24 -7.90
N ARG A 86 15.08 12.92 -8.85
CA ARG A 86 15.45 12.80 -10.28
C ARG A 86 15.77 14.16 -10.90
N LEU A 87 15.00 15.18 -10.56
CA LEU A 87 15.25 16.56 -10.99
C LEU A 87 16.65 17.02 -10.58
N LYS A 88 17.05 16.79 -9.31
CA LYS A 88 18.38 17.12 -8.79
C LYS A 88 19.51 16.36 -9.51
N LYS A 89 19.24 15.18 -10.05
CA LYS A 89 20.20 14.37 -10.83
C LYS A 89 20.27 14.77 -12.30
N GLY A 90 19.52 15.77 -12.75
CA GLY A 90 19.50 16.19 -14.16
C GLY A 90 18.81 15.20 -15.11
N ASP A 91 17.99 14.29 -14.57
CA ASP A 91 17.26 13.32 -15.39
C ASP A 91 16.14 14.02 -16.18
N LYS A 92 16.34 14.16 -17.49
CA LYS A 92 15.39 14.78 -18.42
C LYS A 92 14.04 14.05 -18.49
N LYS A 93 13.93 12.81 -17.99
CA LYS A 93 12.70 12.01 -17.96
C LYS A 93 11.97 12.07 -16.60
N ALA A 94 12.35 13.00 -15.71
CA ALA A 94 11.69 13.16 -14.41
C ALA A 94 10.22 13.62 -14.57
N GLY A 95 9.29 12.68 -14.69
CA GLY A 95 7.86 12.98 -14.75
C GLY A 95 7.30 13.44 -13.39
N PHE A 96 6.53 14.52 -13.40
CA PHE A 96 5.79 15.03 -12.22
C PHE A 96 4.73 14.02 -11.74
N PRO A 97 4.49 13.88 -10.42
CA PRO A 97 3.40 13.05 -9.90
C PRO A 97 2.04 13.48 -10.47
N ARG A 98 1.28 12.52 -11.01
CA ARG A 98 -0.03 12.79 -11.64
C ARG A 98 -1.16 12.14 -10.85
N PHE A 99 -2.35 12.72 -11.01
CA PHE A 99 -3.60 12.09 -10.56
C PHE A 99 -3.67 10.67 -11.11
N LYS A 100 -4.06 9.74 -10.24
CA LYS A 100 -4.25 8.34 -10.61
C LYS A 100 -5.66 8.20 -11.17
N PRO A 101 -5.86 7.85 -12.45
CA PRO A 101 -7.15 7.37 -12.89
C PRO A 101 -7.44 6.03 -12.20
N PHE A 102 -8.72 5.72 -12.01
CA PHE A 102 -9.17 4.55 -11.23
C PHE A 102 -8.51 3.24 -11.72
N GLN A 103 -8.44 3.04 -13.03
CA GLN A 103 -7.82 1.88 -13.69
C GLN A 103 -6.30 1.72 -13.41
N ARG A 104 -5.60 2.81 -13.04
CA ARG A 104 -4.16 2.82 -12.72
C ARG A 104 -3.88 2.78 -11.23
N PHE A 105 -4.90 2.86 -10.39
CA PHE A 105 -4.78 2.59 -8.96
C PHE A 105 -4.64 1.08 -8.78
N LYS A 106 -3.67 0.63 -7.97
CA LYS A 106 -3.37 -0.80 -7.81
C LYS A 106 -3.95 -1.38 -6.53
N GLY A 107 -4.28 -0.54 -5.55
CA GLY A 107 -4.78 -0.94 -4.24
C GLY A 107 -4.04 -0.20 -3.13
N TRP A 108 -4.07 -0.71 -1.90
CA TRP A 108 -3.56 -0.06 -0.69
C TRP A 108 -2.69 -1.01 0.14
N GLY A 109 -2.17 -0.56 1.28
CA GLY A 109 -1.34 -1.41 2.12
C GLY A 109 -1.38 -1.04 3.59
N TYR A 110 -0.85 -1.95 4.40
CA TYR A 110 -0.77 -1.88 5.85
C TYR A 110 0.70 -2.01 6.26
N LYS A 111 1.16 -1.16 7.18
CA LYS A 111 2.58 -1.07 7.57
C LYS A 111 2.98 -1.91 8.79
N ALA A 112 2.03 -2.42 9.57
CA ALA A 112 2.30 -3.24 10.75
C ALA A 112 1.27 -4.36 10.86
N HIS A 113 1.72 -5.60 11.07
CA HIS A 113 0.84 -6.74 11.34
C HIS A 113 0.16 -6.58 12.70
N GLY A 114 -1.12 -6.94 12.78
CA GLY A 114 -1.93 -6.76 13.98
C GLY A 114 -2.77 -5.48 13.98
N ASP A 115 -2.42 -4.49 13.16
CA ASP A 115 -3.18 -3.23 13.00
C ASP A 115 -3.86 -3.17 11.63
N GLY A 116 -5.18 -3.33 11.63
CA GLY A 116 -5.99 -3.30 10.41
C GLY A 116 -5.89 -4.56 9.55
N TRP A 117 -4.95 -5.46 9.82
CA TRP A 117 -4.87 -6.77 9.17
C TRP A 117 -4.20 -7.83 10.06
N LYS A 118 -4.61 -9.09 9.89
CA LYS A 118 -3.97 -10.25 10.53
C LYS A 118 -3.93 -11.43 9.57
N LEU A 119 -2.73 -11.92 9.30
CA LEU A 119 -2.52 -13.13 8.51
C LEU A 119 -2.67 -14.39 9.38
N ASN A 120 -3.47 -15.35 8.92
CA ASN A 120 -3.58 -16.69 9.50
C ASN A 120 -3.37 -17.75 8.41
N LEU A 121 -2.20 -18.39 8.42
CA LEU A 121 -1.87 -19.47 7.49
C LEU A 121 -2.03 -20.84 8.15
N LYS A 122 -2.71 -21.77 7.47
CA LYS A 122 -2.74 -23.18 7.88
C LYS A 122 -1.53 -23.88 7.31
N GLU A 123 -0.69 -24.52 8.13
CA GLU A 123 0.50 -25.26 7.66
C GLU A 123 1.36 -24.48 6.63
N LYS A 124 1.37 -23.15 6.70
CA LYS A 124 2.10 -22.25 5.78
C LYS A 124 1.63 -22.32 4.31
N LYS A 125 0.45 -22.91 4.04
CA LYS A 125 -0.20 -22.99 2.73
C LYS A 125 -1.67 -22.63 2.85
N HIS A 126 -2.12 -21.71 2.01
CA HIS A 126 -3.48 -21.19 2.07
C HIS A 126 -3.80 -20.67 3.48
N GLY A 127 -5.03 -20.23 3.68
CA GLY A 127 -5.49 -19.78 4.99
C GLY A 127 -6.47 -18.64 4.83
N ALA A 128 -6.40 -17.70 5.74
CA ALA A 128 -7.21 -16.51 5.69
C ALA A 128 -6.42 -15.28 6.12
N VAL A 129 -6.89 -14.13 5.68
CA VAL A 129 -6.46 -12.83 6.20
C VAL A 129 -7.68 -12.13 6.76
N TYR A 130 -7.55 -11.63 7.98
CA TYR A 130 -8.48 -10.62 8.50
C TYR A 130 -8.04 -9.26 7.97
N LEU A 131 -8.99 -8.49 7.44
CA LEU A 131 -8.81 -7.09 7.07
C LEU A 131 -9.87 -6.26 7.81
N ALA A 132 -9.47 -5.13 8.38
CA ALA A 132 -10.42 -4.16 8.91
C ALA A 132 -11.41 -3.75 7.80
N ASP A 133 -12.66 -3.54 8.19
CA ASP A 133 -13.78 -3.14 7.31
C ASP A 133 -14.24 -4.23 6.31
N VAL A 134 -13.56 -5.38 6.21
CA VAL A 134 -13.93 -6.52 5.33
C VAL A 134 -14.19 -7.81 6.09
N GLY A 135 -13.43 -8.06 7.18
CA GLY A 135 -13.47 -9.31 7.93
C GLY A 135 -12.50 -10.37 7.40
N ILE A 136 -12.83 -11.65 7.60
CA ILE A 136 -11.94 -12.78 7.31
C ILE A 136 -12.13 -13.25 5.87
N VAL A 137 -11.10 -13.07 5.04
CA VAL A 137 -11.09 -13.46 3.62
C VAL A 137 -10.18 -14.65 3.40
N LYS A 138 -10.66 -15.68 2.70
CA LYS A 138 -9.84 -16.86 2.37
C LYS A 138 -8.78 -16.49 1.34
N ILE A 139 -7.56 -16.93 1.57
CA ILE A 139 -6.41 -16.69 0.68
C ILE A 139 -5.81 -18.01 0.20
N ARG A 140 -5.23 -17.95 -1.00
CA ARG A 140 -4.45 -19.03 -1.58
C ARG A 140 -3.02 -18.53 -1.77
N GLY A 141 -2.04 -19.39 -1.53
CA GLY A 141 -0.62 -19.05 -1.64
C GLY A 141 0.21 -19.82 -0.63
N LYS A 142 1.53 -19.77 -0.80
CA LYS A 142 2.51 -20.39 0.09
C LYS A 142 3.62 -19.38 0.33
N ALA A 143 4.04 -19.21 1.59
CA ALA A 143 5.22 -18.41 1.89
C ALA A 143 6.47 -19.05 1.26
N ARG A 144 7.38 -18.23 0.72
CA ARG A 144 8.60 -18.73 0.07
C ARG A 144 9.50 -19.46 1.06
N ASN A 145 9.72 -18.89 2.24
CA ASN A 145 10.53 -19.47 3.31
C ASN A 145 9.68 -19.71 4.57
N THR A 146 10.10 -20.65 5.41
CA THR A 146 9.48 -20.98 6.70
C THR A 146 10.00 -20.08 7.83
N GLY A 147 9.22 -19.91 8.90
CA GLY A 147 9.67 -19.20 10.12
C GLY A 147 9.59 -17.67 10.09
N GLY A 148 9.12 -17.08 8.99
CA GLY A 148 9.01 -15.62 8.87
C GLY A 148 7.84 -15.05 9.66
N LYS A 149 8.01 -13.83 10.16
CA LYS A 149 6.98 -13.03 10.85
C LYS A 149 6.36 -12.05 9.84
N PRO A 150 5.02 -11.98 9.71
CA PRO A 150 4.39 -11.00 8.82
C PRO A 150 4.67 -9.57 9.30
N LYS A 151 5.10 -8.70 8.39
CA LYS A 151 5.47 -7.30 8.71
C LYS A 151 4.52 -6.29 8.07
N THR A 152 4.37 -6.37 6.76
CA THR A 152 3.49 -5.49 5.97
C THR A 152 2.63 -6.29 5.01
N ALA A 153 1.52 -5.71 4.57
CA ALA A 153 0.68 -6.28 3.53
C ALA A 153 0.27 -5.22 2.51
N GLU A 154 0.13 -5.63 1.25
CA GLU A 154 -0.50 -4.83 0.21
C GLU A 154 -1.68 -5.60 -0.40
N ILE A 155 -2.83 -4.95 -0.46
CA ILE A 155 -3.99 -5.45 -1.18
C ILE A 155 -3.93 -4.89 -2.59
N ILE A 156 -4.01 -5.77 -3.58
CA ILE A 156 -3.82 -5.44 -4.99
C ILE A 156 -5.03 -5.92 -5.77
N ARG A 157 -5.60 -5.04 -6.60
CA ARG A 157 -6.60 -5.43 -7.60
C ARG A 157 -5.97 -5.51 -8.97
N LYS A 158 -6.04 -6.67 -9.61
CA LYS A 158 -5.47 -6.91 -10.94
C LYS A 158 -6.37 -7.86 -11.72
N ASN A 159 -6.72 -7.50 -12.95
CA ASN A 159 -7.53 -8.32 -13.86
C ASN A 159 -8.87 -8.79 -13.24
N GLY A 160 -9.53 -7.90 -12.49
CA GLY A 160 -10.79 -8.22 -11.80
C GLY A 160 -10.62 -9.06 -10.52
N GLU A 161 -9.40 -9.51 -10.22
CA GLU A 161 -9.13 -10.34 -9.04
C GLU A 161 -8.37 -9.58 -7.95
N TRP A 162 -8.56 -10.02 -6.71
CA TRP A 162 -7.85 -9.51 -5.55
C TRP A 162 -6.65 -10.36 -5.17
N PHE A 163 -5.55 -9.71 -4.83
CA PHE A 163 -4.34 -10.34 -4.33
C PHE A 163 -3.93 -9.67 -3.02
N ILE A 164 -3.25 -10.45 -2.18
CA ILE A 164 -2.53 -9.91 -1.04
C ILE A 164 -1.05 -10.26 -1.22
N SER A 165 -0.20 -9.24 -1.19
CA SER A 165 1.24 -9.38 -1.10
C SER A 165 1.64 -9.16 0.34
N VAL A 166 2.36 -10.11 0.94
CA VAL A 166 2.81 -10.03 2.34
C VAL A 166 4.32 -9.97 2.39
N SER A 167 4.86 -8.95 3.05
CA SER A 167 6.29 -8.91 3.38
C SER A 167 6.51 -9.63 4.70
N MET A 168 7.43 -10.59 4.68
CA MET A 168 7.79 -11.42 5.83
C MET A 168 9.21 -11.05 6.28
N GLU A 169 9.39 -10.90 7.58
CA GLU A 169 10.68 -10.68 8.23
C GLU A 169 11.23 -12.01 8.76
N TYR A 170 12.52 -12.25 8.57
CA TYR A 170 13.19 -13.49 8.95
C TYR A 170 14.46 -13.15 9.72
N ASP A 171 14.67 -13.80 10.86
CA ASP A 171 15.89 -13.63 11.65
C ASP A 171 17.08 -14.26 10.92
N THR A 172 16.88 -15.44 10.34
CA THR A 172 17.82 -16.13 9.45
C THR A 172 17.07 -16.81 8.31
N ILE A 173 17.68 -16.87 7.11
CA ILE A 173 17.14 -17.61 5.97
C ILE A 173 18.21 -18.61 5.54
N GLU A 174 17.98 -19.88 5.85
CA GLU A 174 18.76 -20.96 5.26
C GLU A 174 18.40 -21.10 3.79
N ARG A 175 19.40 -20.92 2.93
CA ARG A 175 19.28 -21.15 1.49
C ARG A 175 20.10 -22.38 1.14
N ASN A 176 19.47 -23.34 0.49
CA ASN A 176 20.19 -24.46 -0.10
C ASN A 176 21.02 -23.92 -1.27
N CYS A 177 22.34 -23.86 -1.10
CA CYS A 177 23.27 -23.55 -2.18
C CYS A 177 23.56 -24.83 -2.98
N GLY A 178 23.63 -24.71 -4.31
CA GLY A 178 24.12 -25.80 -5.15
C GLY A 178 25.65 -25.95 -5.05
N THR A 179 26.18 -27.07 -5.54
CA THR A 179 27.63 -27.35 -5.55
C THR A 179 28.36 -26.80 -6.78
N LYS A 180 27.63 -26.17 -7.72
CA LYS A 180 28.18 -25.66 -8.98
C LYS A 180 28.56 -24.18 -8.86
N ALA A 181 29.70 -23.82 -9.43
CA ALA A 181 30.06 -22.42 -9.63
C ALA A 181 29.19 -21.80 -10.73
N VAL A 182 28.75 -20.56 -10.50
CA VAL A 182 27.99 -19.75 -11.48
C VAL A 182 28.67 -18.40 -11.59
N GLY A 183 29.09 -18.02 -12.80
CA GLY A 183 29.53 -16.66 -13.10
C GLY A 183 28.34 -15.79 -13.50
N LEU A 184 28.22 -14.61 -12.89
CA LEU A 184 27.22 -13.60 -13.26
C LEU A 184 27.97 -12.44 -13.91
N ASP A 185 27.89 -12.31 -15.24
CA ASP A 185 28.40 -11.15 -15.97
C ASP A 185 27.25 -10.18 -16.26
N TRP A 186 27.40 -8.94 -15.82
CA TRP A 186 26.47 -7.85 -16.12
C TRP A 186 27.21 -6.88 -17.03
N GLY A 187 27.15 -7.15 -18.33
CA GLY A 187 27.71 -6.28 -19.37
C GLY A 187 27.10 -4.87 -19.30
N VAL A 188 27.89 -3.89 -19.76
CA VAL A 188 27.56 -2.46 -19.78
C VAL A 188 26.60 -2.13 -20.92
#